data_AF-A0A497QH66-F1
#
_entry.id   AF-A0A497QH66-F1
#
_cell.length_a   1.000
_cell.length_b   1.000
_cell.length_c   1.000
_cell.angle_alpha   90.00
_cell.angle_beta   90.00
_cell.angle_gamma   90.00
#
_symmetry.space_group_name_H-M   'P 1'
#
loop_
_entity.id
_entity.type
_entity.pdbx_description
1 polymer ?
#
loop_
_entity_poly.entity_id
_entity_poly.type
_entity_poly.pdbx_seq_one_letter_code
_entity_poly.pdbx_strand_id
1 'polypeptide(L)' 'MIDFSLTEEQKKLQLKARELAQEYMIPYAHYYDKIGEFPCPIIEKAWEPGLMNL' A
#
# COMPACT_ATOMS: atom_id res chain seq x y z
N MET A 1 -28.78 5.19 -12.00
CA MET A 1 -27.48 4.57 -12.35
C MET A 1 -26.47 5.09 -11.33
N ILE A 2 -25.69 4.24 -10.68
CA ILE A 2 -24.69 4.66 -9.68
C ILE A 2 -23.38 4.99 -10.40
N ASP A 3 -22.75 6.12 -10.06
CA ASP A 3 -21.43 6.51 -10.56
C ASP A 3 -20.33 5.95 -9.65
N PHE A 4 -19.31 5.34 -10.27
CA PHE A 4 -18.16 4.72 -9.60
C PHE A 4 -16.85 5.49 -9.85
N SER A 5 -16.93 6.67 -10.46
CA SER A 5 -15.78 7.51 -10.70
C SER A 5 -15.16 7.95 -9.37
N LEU A 6 -13.84 7.78 -9.24
CA LEU A 6 -13.10 8.26 -8.08
C LEU A 6 -12.90 9.78 -8.16
N THR A 7 -12.95 10.45 -7.02
CA THR A 7 -12.50 11.84 -6.89
C THR A 7 -11.00 11.96 -7.14
N GLU A 8 -10.53 13.15 -7.47
CA GLU A 8 -9.09 13.39 -7.68
C GLU A 8 -8.26 13.09 -6.41
N GLU A 9 -8.83 13.32 -5.23
CA GLU A 9 -8.20 12.95 -3.96
C GLU A 9 -8.07 11.44 -3.80
N GLN A 10 -9.13 10.69 -4.10
CA GLN A 10 -9.12 9.22 -4.07
C GLN A 10 -8.13 8.63 -5.08
N LYS A 11 -8.01 9.22 -6.27
CA LYS A 11 -7.00 8.81 -7.28
C LYS A 11 -5.58 9.02 -6.77
N LYS A 12 -5.30 10.16 -6.13
CA LYS A 12 -3.98 10.45 -5.53
C LYS A 12 -3.66 9.46 -4.42
N LEU A 13 -4.62 9.14 -3.57
CA LEU A 13 -4.46 8.13 -2.53
C LEU A 13 -4.17 6.75 -3.13
N GLN A 14 -4.91 6.34 -4.15
CA GLN A 14 -4.69 5.08 -4.86
C GLN A 14 -3.28 5.03 -5.49
N LEU A 15 -2.82 6.12 -6.09
CA LEU A 15 -1.50 6.20 -6.71
C LEU A 15 -0.39 5.98 -5.66
N LYS A 16 -0.45 6.71 -4.54
CA LYS A 16 0.51 6.56 -3.43
C LYS A 16 0.55 5.13 -2.90
N ALA A 17 -0.61 4.50 -2.71
CA ALA A 17 -0.68 3.11 -2.26
C ALA A 17 -0.07 2.13 -3.29
N ARG A 18 -0.31 2.37 -4.59
CA ARG A 18 0.25 1.55 -5.67
C ARG A 18 1.77 1.66 -5.74
N GLU A 19 2.33 2.85 -5.60
CA GLU A 19 3.78 3.08 -5.60
C GLU A 19 4.46 2.32 -4.45
N LEU A 20 3.93 2.45 -3.22
CA LEU A 20 4.45 1.70 -2.07
C LEU A 20 4.36 0.17 -2.28
N ALA A 21 3.27 -0.31 -2.84
CA ALA A 21 3.11 -1.74 -3.12
C ALA A 21 4.15 -2.23 -4.14
N GLN A 22 4.43 -1.46 -5.19
CA GLN A 22 5.40 -1.80 -6.22
C GLN A 22 6.84 -1.78 -5.70
N GLU A 23 7.17 -0.81 -4.86
CA GLU A 23 8.53 -0.60 -4.36
C GLU A 23 8.88 -1.53 -3.19
N TYR A 24 7.93 -1.77 -2.27
CA TYR A 24 8.21 -2.47 -1.01
C TYR A 24 7.41 -3.77 -0.82
N MET A 25 6.15 -3.86 -1.24
CA MET A 25 5.36 -5.07 -0.98
C MET A 25 5.68 -6.20 -1.96
N ILE A 26 5.58 -5.93 -3.27
CA ILE A 26 5.76 -6.93 -4.33
C ILE A 26 7.15 -7.58 -4.28
N PRO A 27 8.27 -6.84 -4.15
CA PRO A 27 9.60 -7.45 -4.16
C PRO A 27 9.84 -8.41 -2.99
N TYR A 28 9.22 -8.15 -1.83
CA TYR A 28 9.45 -8.90 -0.61
C TYR A 28 8.31 -9.88 -0.25
N ALA A 29 7.21 -9.90 -1.00
CA ALA A 29 6.06 -10.75 -0.74
C ALA A 29 6.47 -12.24 -0.60
N HIS A 30 7.28 -12.73 -1.54
CA HIS A 30 7.77 -14.11 -1.53
C HIS A 30 8.70 -14.45 -0.35
N TYR A 31 9.41 -13.45 0.19
CA TYR A 31 10.29 -13.64 1.33
C TYR A 31 9.46 -13.84 2.60
N TYR A 32 8.51 -12.93 2.85
CA TYR A 32 7.64 -13.00 4.02
C TYR A 32 6.67 -14.18 4.01
N ASP A 33 6.22 -14.62 2.82
CA ASP A 33 5.46 -15.86 2.66
C ASP A 33 6.24 -17.09 3.15
N LYS A 34 7.53 -17.17 2.80
CA LYS A 34 8.39 -18.31 3.15
C LYS A 34 8.76 -18.36 4.63
N ILE A 35 9.04 -17.21 5.24
CA ILE A 35 9.51 -17.16 6.63
C ILE A 35 8.37 -17.03 7.65
N GLY A 36 7.17 -16.64 7.20
CA GLY A 36 6.00 -16.48 8.07
C GLY A 36 6.11 -15.32 9.07
N GLU A 37 7.03 -14.39 8.87
CA GLU A 37 7.21 -13.23 9.74
C GLU A 37 6.35 -12.05 9.28
N PHE A 38 5.99 -11.20 10.23
CA PHE A 38 5.23 -9.99 9.94
C PHE A 38 6.16 -8.89 9.38
N PRO A 39 5.82 -8.24 8.26
CA PRO A 39 6.69 -7.29 7.58
C PRO A 39 6.69 -5.90 8.22
N CYS A 40 7.08 -5.78 9.50
CA CYS A 40 7.13 -4.50 10.23
C CYS A 40 7.82 -3.37 9.43
N PRO A 41 8.96 -3.57 8.75
CA PRO A 41 9.62 -2.51 8.01
C PRO A 41 8.77 -1.94 6.86
N ILE A 42 7.96 -2.79 6.21
CA ILE A 42 7.07 -2.36 5.12
C ILE A 42 5.86 -1.61 5.69
N ILE A 43 5.35 -2.04 6.85
CA ILE A 43 4.23 -1.38 7.53
C ILE A 43 4.64 0.01 8.02
N GLU A 44 5.85 0.18 8.56
CA GLU A 44 6.40 1.48 8.94
C GLU A 44 6.45 2.44 7.74
N LYS A 45 6.85 1.93 6.57
CA LYS A 45 6.86 2.70 5.31
C LYS A 45 5.47 3.10 4.82
N ALA A 46 4.42 2.34 5.15
CA ALA A 46 3.04 2.71 4.84
C ALA A 46 2.49 3.77 5.81
N TRP A 47 3.00 3.80 7.05
CA TRP A 47 2.56 4.77 8.04
C TRP A 47 3.10 6.20 7.77
N GLU A 48 4.39 6.33 7.43
CA GLU A 48 5.04 7.62 7.12
C GLU A 48 4.24 8.52 6.14
N PRO A 49 3.73 8.02 4.99
CA PRO A 49 2.93 8.81 4.05
C PRO A 49 1.44 8.93 4.41
N GLY A 50 1.01 8.42 5.56
CA GLY A 50 -0.37 8.44 6.01
C GLY A 50 -1.28 7.42 5.28
N LEU A 51 -0.74 6.30 4.79
CA LEU A 51 -1.55 5.24 4.17
C LEU A 51 -2.20 4.29 5.21
N MET A 52 -2.08 4.60 6.49
CA MET A 52 -2.61 3.84 7.62
C MET A 52 -3.56 4.73 8.43
N ASN A 53 -4.68 4.18 8.90
CA ASN A 53 -5.72 4.88 9.69
C ASN A 53 -6.39 6.05 8.94
N LEU A 54 -6.77 5.81 7.68
CA LEU A 54 -7.45 6.74 6.77
C LEU A 54 -8.94 6.94 7.09
#